data_AF-C5TC65-F1
#
_entry.id   AF-C5TC65-F1
#
_cell.length_a   1.000
_cell.length_b   1.000
_cell.length_c   1.000
_cell.angle_alpha   90.00
_cell.angle_beta   90.00
_cell.angle_gamma   90.00
#
_symmetry.space_group_name_H-M   'P 1'
#
loop_
_entity.id
_entity.type
_entity.pdbx_description
1 polymer ?
#
loop_
_entity_poly.entity_id
_entity_poly.type
_entity_poly.pdbx_seq_one_letter_code
_entity_poly.pdbx_strand_id
1 'polypeptide(L)'
;DWTHDQLTPPERAFLASRPLIAEVGGVLLVHASADAPERWRYVDNEAVAGQCLDAAVQRPGIRHVFCGHVHQQTLYYRGAGRGLMRFAPQPGVAIPVPRHREWVATIGSVGQPRDGDPRAMYALLDTDAWLLRFERVPYDHAAAAAAIRATGAMPDYFAQRLEAGR
;
A
#
# COMPACT_ATOMS: atom_id res chain seq x y z
N ASP A 1 6.37 -12.99 21.32
CA ASP A 1 6.13 -12.60 19.91
C ASP A 1 7.10 -11.45 19.69
N TRP A 2 8.23 -11.69 19.00
CA TRP A 2 9.44 -10.85 19.14
C TRP A 2 9.17 -9.35 18.96
N THR A 3 8.41 -8.99 17.92
CA THR A 3 8.06 -7.58 17.62
C THR A 3 7.23 -6.96 18.73
N HIS A 4 6.22 -7.66 19.25
CA HIS A 4 5.37 -7.17 20.33
C HIS A 4 6.19 -6.86 21.60
N ASP A 5 7.20 -7.68 21.87
CA ASP A 5 8.05 -7.59 23.06
C ASP A 5 9.06 -6.44 22.96
N GLN A 6 9.33 -5.92 21.76
CA GLN A 6 10.16 -4.71 21.56
C GLN A 6 9.40 -3.39 21.83
N LEU A 7 8.06 -3.43 21.85
CA LEU A 7 7.25 -2.22 21.99
C LEU A 7 7.07 -1.82 23.46
N THR A 8 7.12 -0.53 23.74
CA THR A 8 6.74 0.06 25.01
C THR A 8 5.20 0.15 25.14
N PRO A 9 4.65 0.30 26.37
CA PRO A 9 3.22 0.50 26.54
C PRO A 9 2.64 1.70 25.77
N PRO A 10 3.31 2.88 25.72
CA PRO A 10 2.84 4.00 24.88
C PRO A 10 2.80 3.69 23.38
N GLU A 11 3.80 2.98 22.85
CA GLU A 11 3.82 2.61 21.42
C GLU A 11 2.69 1.63 21.06
N ARG A 12 2.43 0.65 21.94
CA ARG A 12 1.27 -0.24 21.77
C ARG A 12 -0.05 0.51 21.82
N ALA A 13 -0.21 1.44 22.76
CA ALA A 13 -1.41 2.27 22.87
C ALA A 13 -1.59 3.17 21.63
N PHE A 14 -0.49 3.72 21.10
CA PHE A 14 -0.51 4.48 19.86
C PHE A 14 -1.03 3.64 18.69
N LEU A 15 -0.48 2.43 18.46
CA LEU A 15 -0.90 1.53 17.39
C LEU A 15 -2.36 1.10 17.54
N ALA A 16 -2.79 0.73 18.75
CA ALA A 16 -4.16 0.30 19.02
C ALA A 16 -5.21 1.41 18.78
N SER A 17 -4.82 2.68 18.89
CA SER A 17 -5.71 3.82 18.66
C SER A 17 -5.88 4.21 17.18
N ARG A 18 -5.11 3.62 16.26
CA ARG A 18 -5.17 4.00 14.84
C ARG A 18 -6.45 3.46 14.19
N PRO A 19 -7.16 4.28 13.39
CA PRO A 19 -8.33 3.79 12.68
C PRO A 19 -7.93 2.87 11.52
N LEU A 20 -8.80 1.93 11.17
CA LEU A 20 -8.60 1.06 10.00
C LEU A 20 -8.86 1.78 8.67
N ILE A 21 -9.61 2.89 8.72
CA ILE A 21 -9.98 3.73 7.58
C ILE A 21 -9.71 5.18 7.96
N ALA A 22 -9.07 5.94 7.09
CA ALA A 22 -8.93 7.38 7.22
C ALA A 22 -9.35 8.09 5.92
N GLU A 23 -9.94 9.28 6.05
CA GLU A 23 -10.25 10.16 4.91
C GLU A 23 -9.37 11.40 5.00
N VAL A 24 -8.68 11.72 3.91
CA VAL A 24 -7.77 12.87 3.83
C VAL A 24 -7.93 13.51 2.47
N GLY A 25 -8.29 14.81 2.41
CA GLY A 25 -8.35 15.55 1.14
C GLY A 25 -9.25 14.92 0.06
N GLY A 26 -10.33 14.23 0.45
CA GLY A 26 -11.25 13.55 -0.47
C GLY A 26 -10.75 12.21 -1.03
N VAL A 27 -9.69 11.64 -0.44
CA VAL A 27 -9.25 10.26 -0.72
C VAL A 27 -9.44 9.37 0.51
N LEU A 28 -9.67 8.09 0.27
CA LEU A 28 -9.81 7.07 1.32
C LEU A 28 -8.50 6.28 1.47
N LEU A 29 -8.00 6.19 2.70
CA LEU A 29 -6.80 5.44 3.06
C LEU A 29 -7.20 4.21 3.88
N VAL A 30 -6.80 3.03 3.41
CA VAL A 30 -7.05 1.74 4.09
C VAL A 30 -5.80 0.88 4.02
N HIS A 31 -5.53 0.07 5.06
CA HIS A 31 -4.34 -0.80 5.00
C HIS A 31 -4.50 -1.90 3.94
N ALA A 32 -5.63 -2.59 3.91
CA ALA A 32 -5.86 -3.75 3.04
C ALA A 32 -6.97 -3.51 2.01
N SER A 33 -8.22 -3.39 2.46
CA SER A 33 -9.40 -3.13 1.63
C SER A 33 -10.39 -2.25 2.38
N ALA A 34 -11.18 -1.45 1.64
CA ALA A 34 -12.30 -0.70 2.20
C ALA A 34 -13.53 -1.59 2.46
N ASP A 35 -13.60 -2.77 1.82
CA ASP A 35 -14.62 -3.78 2.07
C ASP A 35 -14.21 -4.68 3.26
N ALA A 36 -14.84 -4.45 4.41
CA ALA A 36 -14.55 -5.11 5.69
C ALA A 36 -13.05 -5.04 6.06
N PRO A 37 -12.52 -3.83 6.39
CA PRO A 37 -11.08 -3.59 6.57
C PRO A 37 -10.43 -4.49 7.63
N GLU A 38 -11.20 -4.94 8.63
CA GLU A 38 -10.77 -5.87 9.68
C GLU A 38 -10.48 -7.30 9.18
N ARG A 39 -10.87 -7.63 7.94
CA ARG A 39 -10.62 -8.92 7.31
C ARG A 39 -9.29 -8.99 6.54
N TRP A 40 -8.56 -7.89 6.45
CA TRP A 40 -7.22 -7.84 5.85
C TRP A 40 -7.13 -8.46 4.45
N ARG A 41 -8.12 -8.21 3.59
CA ARG A 41 -8.16 -8.77 2.24
C ARG A 41 -7.10 -8.13 1.34
N TYR A 42 -6.35 -8.95 0.61
CA TYR A 42 -5.40 -8.50 -0.41
C TYR A 42 -6.16 -7.99 -1.65
N VAL A 43 -5.91 -6.73 -2.01
CA VAL A 43 -6.38 -6.14 -3.28
C VAL A 43 -5.33 -6.39 -4.36
N ASP A 44 -5.29 -7.60 -4.91
CA ASP A 44 -4.24 -8.07 -5.83
C ASP A 44 -4.73 -8.34 -7.27
N ASN A 45 -6.04 -8.21 -7.49
CA ASN A 45 -6.70 -8.40 -8.78
C ASN A 45 -7.87 -7.43 -8.96
N GLU A 46 -8.34 -7.32 -10.20
CA GLU A 46 -9.37 -6.39 -10.64
C GLU A 46 -10.72 -6.61 -9.94
N ALA A 47 -11.07 -7.86 -9.63
CA ALA A 47 -12.33 -8.19 -8.98
C ALA A 47 -12.35 -7.71 -7.52
N VAL A 48 -11.28 -7.99 -6.76
CA VAL A 48 -11.16 -7.55 -5.37
C VAL A 48 -10.98 -6.03 -5.29
N ALA A 49 -10.26 -5.43 -6.24
CA ALA A 49 -10.17 -3.98 -6.37
C ALA A 49 -11.55 -3.35 -6.64
N GLY A 50 -12.38 -3.98 -7.48
CA GLY A 50 -13.76 -3.56 -7.71
C GLY A 50 -14.60 -3.57 -6.43
N GLN A 51 -14.54 -4.66 -5.66
CA GLN A 51 -15.24 -4.76 -4.37
C GLN A 51 -14.78 -3.69 -3.37
N CYS A 52 -13.47 -3.47 -3.28
CA CYS A 52 -12.88 -2.41 -2.46
C CYS A 52 -13.43 -1.03 -2.86
N LEU A 53 -13.44 -0.73 -4.16
CA LEU A 53 -13.95 0.53 -4.68
C LEU A 53 -15.44 0.70 -4.41
N ASP A 54 -16.26 -0.32 -4.70
CA ASP A 54 -17.71 -0.30 -4.51
C ASP A 54 -18.10 -0.02 -3.05
N ALA A 55 -17.34 -0.59 -2.10
CA ALA A 55 -17.50 -0.32 -0.67
C ALA A 55 -17.03 1.10 -0.29
N ALA A 56 -15.99 1.62 -0.94
CA ALA A 56 -15.46 2.96 -0.69
C ALA A 56 -16.43 4.05 -1.17
N VAL A 57 -16.98 3.92 -2.38
CA VAL A 57 -17.86 4.94 -3.02
C VAL A 57 -19.24 5.06 -2.37
N GLN A 58 -19.59 4.17 -1.42
CA GLN A 58 -20.74 4.39 -0.53
C GLN A 58 -20.56 5.64 0.35
N ARG A 59 -19.32 6.11 0.51
CA ARG A 59 -19.01 7.37 1.22
C ARG A 59 -19.16 8.54 0.24
N PRO A 60 -20.01 9.54 0.54
CA PRO A 60 -20.20 10.69 -0.33
C PRO A 60 -18.88 11.39 -0.67
N GLY A 61 -18.62 11.62 -1.95
CA GLY A 61 -17.43 12.33 -2.41
C GLY A 61 -16.16 11.49 -2.60
N ILE A 62 -16.13 10.24 -2.12
CA ILE A 62 -14.98 9.35 -2.29
C ILE A 62 -15.00 8.70 -3.67
N ARG A 63 -13.89 8.83 -4.39
CA ARG A 63 -13.64 8.18 -5.69
C ARG A 63 -12.27 7.51 -5.78
N HIS A 64 -11.39 7.83 -4.85
CA HIS A 64 -9.98 7.46 -4.88
C HIS A 64 -9.63 6.71 -3.61
N VAL A 65 -9.08 5.51 -3.76
CA VAL A 65 -8.72 4.65 -2.62
C VAL A 65 -7.26 4.28 -2.70
N PHE A 66 -6.54 4.44 -1.59
CA PHE A 66 -5.19 3.94 -1.43
C PHE A 66 -5.19 2.75 -0.48
N CYS A 67 -4.63 1.64 -0.97
CA CYS A 67 -4.42 0.40 -0.24
C CYS A 67 -2.91 0.14 -0.06
N GLY A 68 -2.55 -0.56 1.01
CA GLY A 68 -1.24 -1.17 1.22
C GLY A 68 -1.34 -2.71 1.14
N HIS A 69 -0.80 -3.39 2.15
CA HIS A 69 -0.92 -4.83 2.44
C HIS A 69 -0.29 -5.80 1.42
N VAL A 70 -0.51 -5.61 0.11
CA VAL A 70 0.03 -6.47 -0.96
C VAL A 70 1.52 -6.29 -1.20
N HIS A 71 2.08 -5.15 -0.78
CA HIS A 71 3.48 -4.77 -0.99
C HIS A 71 3.92 -4.72 -2.46
N GLN A 72 2.98 -4.40 -3.35
CA GLN A 72 3.19 -4.23 -4.79
C GLN A 72 2.48 -2.94 -5.27
N GLN A 73 3.03 -2.30 -6.29
CA GLN A 73 2.46 -1.09 -6.88
C GLN A 73 1.53 -1.45 -8.05
N THR A 74 0.25 -1.09 -7.92
CA THR A 74 -0.74 -1.30 -8.97
C THR A 74 -1.77 -0.17 -8.92
N LEU A 75 -2.21 0.30 -10.09
CA LEU A 75 -3.38 1.17 -10.22
C LEU A 75 -4.51 0.39 -10.90
N TYR A 76 -5.64 0.26 -10.23
CA TYR A 76 -6.88 -0.28 -10.79
C TYR A 76 -7.83 0.86 -11.09
N TYR A 77 -8.31 0.97 -12.32
CA TYR A 77 -9.13 2.11 -12.75
C TYR A 77 -10.32 1.66 -13.57
N ARG A 78 -11.40 2.46 -13.55
CA ARG A 78 -12.61 2.16 -14.33
C ARG A 78 -12.38 2.50 -15.81
N GLY A 79 -12.33 1.46 -16.65
CA GLY A 79 -12.23 1.56 -18.11
C GLY A 79 -13.58 1.76 -18.81
N ALA A 80 -13.63 1.51 -20.13
CA ALA A 80 -14.86 1.58 -20.92
C ALA A 80 -15.78 0.35 -20.75
N GLY A 81 -15.24 -0.77 -20.24
CA GLY A 81 -15.96 -2.03 -20.05
C GLY A 81 -16.63 -2.17 -18.68
N ARG A 82 -17.16 -3.38 -18.41
CA ARG A 82 -17.69 -3.75 -17.10
C ARG A 82 -16.55 -4.26 -16.22
N GLY A 83 -16.05 -3.43 -15.32
CA GLY A 83 -15.03 -3.78 -14.33
C GLY A 83 -13.86 -2.81 -14.29
N LEU A 84 -12.95 -3.03 -13.34
CA LEU A 84 -11.69 -2.31 -13.27
C LEU A 84 -10.67 -2.94 -14.22
N MET A 85 -9.77 -2.11 -14.75
CA MET A 85 -8.59 -2.52 -15.49
C MET A 85 -7.36 -2.33 -14.62
N ARG A 86 -6.39 -3.24 -14.74
CA ARG A 86 -5.10 -3.14 -14.08
C ARG A 86 -4.11 -2.32 -14.92
N PHE A 87 -3.39 -1.42 -14.25
CA PHE A 87 -2.24 -0.70 -14.78
C PHE A 87 -1.05 -0.93 -13.87
N ALA A 88 0.06 -1.41 -14.44
CA ALA A 88 1.34 -1.53 -13.75
C ALA A 88 2.11 -0.20 -13.91
N PRO A 89 2.25 0.60 -12.84
CA PRO A 89 2.90 1.90 -12.94
C PRO A 89 4.40 1.77 -13.17
N GLN A 90 4.96 2.69 -13.95
CA GLN A 90 6.41 2.85 -14.06
C GLN A 90 6.89 3.87 -13.01
N PRO A 91 7.94 3.57 -12.23
CA PRO A 91 8.48 4.49 -11.24
C PRO A 91 8.86 5.85 -11.86
N GLY A 92 8.49 6.95 -11.21
CA GLY A 92 8.79 8.32 -11.65
C GLY A 92 7.92 8.84 -12.79
N VAL A 93 7.02 8.03 -13.36
CA VAL A 93 6.10 8.48 -14.42
C VAL A 93 4.78 8.95 -13.80
N ALA A 94 4.40 10.20 -14.08
CA ALA A 94 3.15 10.78 -13.60
C ALA A 94 1.95 10.24 -14.40
N ILE A 95 0.88 9.88 -13.69
CA ILE A 95 -0.35 9.33 -14.24
C ILE A 95 -1.47 10.34 -13.97
N PRO A 96 -2.14 10.86 -15.02
CA PRO A 96 -3.35 11.67 -14.83
C PRO A 96 -4.45 10.87 -14.16
N VAL A 97 -4.93 11.36 -13.01
CA VAL A 97 -6.02 10.75 -12.23
C VAL A 97 -7.12 11.77 -11.94
N PRO A 98 -7.84 12.28 -12.97
CA PRO A 98 -8.79 13.37 -12.80
C PRO A 98 -9.85 13.09 -11.73
N ARG A 99 -10.23 14.12 -10.96
CA ARG A 99 -11.19 14.03 -9.84
C ARG A 99 -12.46 13.21 -10.07
N HIS A 100 -12.97 13.19 -11.30
CA HIS A 100 -14.23 12.53 -11.64
C HIS A 100 -14.08 11.03 -11.90
N ARG A 101 -12.85 10.51 -11.98
CA ARG A 101 -12.55 9.11 -12.24
C ARG A 101 -12.40 8.34 -10.94
N GLU A 102 -12.86 7.10 -10.96
CA GLU A 102 -12.78 6.20 -9.82
C GLU A 102 -11.63 5.21 -9.99
N TRP A 103 -10.85 5.01 -8.93
CA TRP A 103 -9.72 4.09 -8.94
C TRP A 103 -9.30 3.64 -7.54
N VAL A 104 -8.58 2.52 -7.51
CA VAL A 104 -7.92 1.96 -6.33
C VAL A 104 -6.44 1.79 -6.64
N ALA A 105 -5.56 2.30 -5.79
CA ALA A 105 -4.11 2.14 -5.93
C ALA A 105 -3.55 1.32 -4.77
N THR A 106 -2.80 0.27 -5.06
CA THR A 106 -1.91 -0.34 -4.07
C THR A 106 -0.55 0.36 -4.15
N ILE A 107 -0.08 0.96 -3.05
CA ILE A 107 1.07 1.89 -3.09
C ILE A 107 2.44 1.23 -2.95
N GLY A 108 2.47 -0.08 -2.73
CA GLY A 108 3.70 -0.83 -2.47
C GLY A 108 4.05 -0.91 -0.97
N SER A 109 5.34 -1.04 -0.68
CA SER A 109 5.88 -1.16 0.66
C SER A 109 7.22 -0.44 0.74
N VAL A 110 7.39 0.38 1.78
CA VAL A 110 8.66 1.06 2.07
C VAL A 110 9.70 0.06 2.55
N GLY A 111 9.32 -0.84 3.46
CA GLY A 111 10.28 -1.70 4.17
C GLY A 111 10.38 -3.14 3.67
N GLN A 112 9.43 -3.62 2.86
CA GLN A 112 9.49 -4.98 2.31
C GLN A 112 8.73 -5.06 0.97
N PRO A 113 9.28 -4.53 -0.13
CA PRO A 113 8.77 -4.78 -1.49
C PRO A 113 8.63 -6.28 -1.80
N ARG A 114 7.67 -6.67 -2.65
CA ARG A 114 7.40 -8.08 -3.01
C ARG A 114 7.32 -8.36 -4.51
N ASP A 115 8.14 -7.68 -5.29
CA ASP A 115 8.15 -7.81 -6.77
C ASP A 115 9.54 -8.01 -7.37
N GLY A 116 10.52 -8.39 -6.55
CA GLY A 116 11.88 -8.72 -6.98
C GLY A 116 12.82 -7.52 -7.07
N ASP A 117 12.37 -6.31 -6.73
CA ASP A 117 13.20 -5.12 -6.63
C ASP A 117 13.25 -4.65 -5.17
N PRO A 118 14.44 -4.59 -4.53
CA PRO A 118 14.55 -4.26 -3.12
C PRO A 118 14.33 -2.77 -2.83
N ARG A 119 14.22 -1.89 -3.83
CA ARG A 119 14.01 -0.45 -3.60
C ARG A 119 12.67 -0.19 -2.91
N ALA A 120 12.69 0.70 -1.91
CA ALA A 120 11.49 1.11 -1.19
C ALA A 120 10.48 1.75 -2.15
N MET A 121 9.20 1.46 -1.94
CA MET A 121 8.09 1.95 -2.76
C MET A 121 7.20 2.93 -1.99
N TYR A 122 6.82 4.03 -2.64
CA TYR A 122 5.80 4.95 -2.15
C TYR A 122 5.06 5.61 -3.33
N ALA A 123 4.03 6.40 -3.05
CA ALA A 123 3.30 7.15 -4.06
C ALA A 123 3.07 8.60 -3.62
N LEU A 124 3.02 9.50 -4.61
CA LEU A 124 2.71 10.92 -4.44
C LEU A 124 1.46 11.24 -5.25
N LEU A 125 0.47 11.85 -4.61
CA LEU A 125 -0.70 12.41 -5.27
C LEU A 125 -0.63 13.93 -5.19
N ASP A 126 -0.47 14.58 -6.34
CA ASP A 126 -0.68 16.02 -6.47
C ASP A 126 -2.19 16.28 -6.60
N THR A 127 -2.78 16.94 -5.60
CA THR A 127 -4.22 17.22 -5.56
C THR A 127 -4.64 18.52 -6.25
N ASP A 128 -3.68 19.31 -6.72
CA ASP A 128 -3.94 20.50 -7.53
C ASP A 128 -3.99 20.11 -9.01
N ALA A 129 -3.00 19.35 -9.47
CA ALA A 129 -2.89 18.86 -10.85
C ALA A 129 -3.60 17.51 -11.09
N TRP A 130 -3.93 16.77 -10.02
CA TRP A 130 -4.46 15.40 -10.09
C TRP A 130 -3.54 14.44 -10.85
N LEU A 131 -2.28 14.43 -10.41
CA LEU A 131 -1.23 13.54 -10.92
C LEU A 131 -0.80 12.57 -9.82
N LEU A 132 -0.92 11.28 -10.11
CA LEU A 132 -0.42 10.21 -9.25
C LEU A 132 0.91 9.72 -9.79
N ARG A 133 1.94 9.69 -8.95
CA ARG A 133 3.26 9.16 -9.31
C ARG A 133 3.68 8.09 -8.31
N PHE A 134 4.04 6.93 -8.83
CA PHE A 134 4.64 5.86 -8.04
C PHE A 134 6.14 6.01 -8.07
N GLU A 135 6.78 5.82 -6.93
CA GLU A 135 8.19 6.11 -6.74
C GLU A 135 8.93 4.90 -6.21
N ARG A 136 10.22 4.84 -6.55
CA ARG A 136 11.18 3.92 -5.95
C ARG A 136 12.42 4.66 -5.52
N VAL A 137 12.89 4.34 -4.32
CA VAL A 137 14.11 4.92 -3.77
C VAL A 137 15.02 3.80 -3.24
N PRO A 138 16.31 3.77 -3.64
CA PRO A 138 17.26 2.85 -3.04
C PRO A 138 17.48 3.21 -1.56
N TYR A 139 17.65 2.17 -0.75
CA TYR A 139 18.09 2.29 0.63
C TYR A 139 19.05 1.14 0.95
N ASP A 140 19.73 1.23 2.09
CA ASP A 140 20.63 0.19 2.57
C ASP A 140 19.85 -1.00 3.14
N HIS A 141 19.24 -1.77 2.23
CA HIS A 141 18.48 -2.98 2.56
C HIS A 141 19.39 -4.09 3.11
N ALA A 142 20.69 -4.07 2.77
CA ALA A 142 21.67 -4.98 3.35
C ALA A 142 21.90 -4.70 4.84
N ALA A 143 22.01 -3.43 5.24
CA ALA A 143 22.07 -3.06 6.65
C ALA A 143 20.77 -3.42 7.39
N ALA A 144 19.60 -3.23 6.79
CA ALA A 144 18.33 -3.65 7.37
C ALA A 144 18.25 -5.18 7.56
N ALA A 145 18.70 -5.95 6.57
CA ALA A 145 18.80 -7.41 6.64
C ALA A 145 19.79 -7.86 7.72
N ALA A 146 20.95 -7.20 7.83
CA ALA A 146 21.93 -7.46 8.87
C ALA A 146 21.38 -7.16 10.27
N ALA A 147 20.59 -6.09 10.43
CA ALA A 147 19.93 -5.77 11.70
C ALA A 147 18.93 -6.87 12.11
N ILE A 148 18.15 -7.43 11.16
CA ILE A 148 17.28 -8.58 11.42
C ILE A 148 18.10 -9.78 11.92
N ARG A 149 19.21 -10.12 11.25
CA ARG A 149 20.07 -11.25 11.67
C ARG A 149 20.69 -11.01 13.05
N ALA A 150 21.09 -9.78 13.35
CA ALA A 150 21.68 -9.40 14.62
C ALA A 150 20.72 -9.56 15.82
N THR A 151 19.40 -9.61 15.59
CA THR A 151 18.43 -9.91 16.66
C THR A 151 18.62 -11.32 17.24
N GLY A 152 19.14 -12.26 16.45
CA GLY A 152 19.26 -13.69 16.79
C GLY A 152 17.94 -14.43 17.03
N ALA A 153 16.81 -13.72 17.06
CA ALA A 153 15.49 -14.25 17.43
C ALA A 153 14.56 -14.42 16.23
N MET A 154 14.86 -13.74 15.12
CA MET A 154 14.06 -13.80 13.89
C MET A 154 14.63 -14.82 12.90
N PRO A 155 13.77 -15.61 12.23
CA PRO A 155 14.19 -16.47 11.12
C PRO A 155 14.92 -15.72 10.01
N ASP A 156 16.00 -16.33 9.52
CA ASP A 156 16.89 -15.75 8.51
C ASP A 156 16.18 -15.33 7.22
N TYR A 157 15.11 -16.03 6.87
CA TYR A 157 14.33 -15.76 5.67
C TYR A 157 13.73 -14.34 5.65
N PHE A 158 13.50 -13.71 6.82
CA PHE A 158 13.04 -12.31 6.86
C PHE A 158 14.10 -11.35 6.33
N ALA A 159 15.39 -11.62 6.58
CA ALA A 159 16.49 -10.84 6.03
C ALA A 159 16.65 -11.10 4.52
N GLN A 160 16.61 -12.38 4.11
CA GLN A 160 16.71 -12.78 2.70
C GLN A 160 15.61 -12.14 1.83
N ARG A 161 14.40 -11.96 2.39
CA ARG A 161 13.29 -11.29 1.72
C ARG A 161 13.57 -9.83 1.39
N LEU A 162 14.25 -9.10 2.29
CA LEU A 162 14.64 -7.72 2.02
C LEU A 162 15.68 -7.65 0.90
N GLU A 163 16.66 -8.55 0.93
CA GLU A 163 17.72 -8.66 -0.08
C GLU A 163 17.15 -9.00 -1.47
N ALA A 164 16.11 -9.84 -1.52
CA ALA A 164 15.50 -10.30 -2.76
C ALA A 164 14.28 -9.48 -3.23
N GLY A 165 13.79 -8.53 -2.42
CA GLY A 165 12.52 -7.83 -2.68
C GLY A 165 11.30 -8.76 -2.74
N ARG A 166 11.13 -9.63 -1.74
CA ARG A 166 10.08 -10.67 -1.68
C ARG A 166 9.25 -10.65 -0.42
#